data_AF-A0A8H4K8X2-F1
#
_entry.id   AF-A0A8H4K8X2-F1
#
_cell.length_a   1.000
_cell.length_b   1.000
_cell.length_c   1.000
_cell.angle_alpha   90.00
_cell.angle_beta   90.00
_cell.angle_gamma   90.00
#
_symmetry.space_group_name_H-M   'P 1'
#
loop_
_entity.id
_entity.type
_entity.pdbx_description
1 polymer ?
#
loop_
_entity_poly.entity_id
_entity_poly.type
_entity_poly.pdbx_seq_one_letter_code
_entity_poly.pdbx_strand_id
1 'polypeptide(L)'
;MTNDPTIHSTFSVTSKQLCFGSLHNIWLGASVDSQGLPAARPQPNGTVISHAINYNVPAQNGAWNVFQLVASEPNDAVAWFVAHADVDPRQEIDKILSVSGSPYEPDHGSTVNNEATSQEGILVINRYDWGYYNTQFFGEIGEGQEEGDHDVLANSNSLGLVDRSEAQEMVRQWGEKRPSERASSDHGIWLYIPHGEYMFGRFGFDDGHTATRSFLFFSANTEFTRASFKGDKETIQKYMTPQERFELK
;
A
#
# COMPACT_ATOMS: atom_id res chain seq x y z
N MET A 1 -30.03 -1.56 -4.50
CA MET A 1 -28.80 -2.08 -3.88
C MET A 1 -27.76 -1.00 -4.11
N THR A 2 -27.17 -0.47 -3.06
CA THR A 2 -26.17 0.61 -3.14
C THR A 2 -24.91 0.08 -3.80
N ASN A 3 -24.40 0.80 -4.81
CA ASN A 3 -23.15 0.49 -5.54
C ASN A 3 -21.95 1.10 -4.80
N ASP A 4 -21.93 1.02 -3.48
CA ASP A 4 -20.91 1.69 -2.68
C ASP A 4 -19.89 0.66 -2.16
N PRO A 5 -18.58 0.96 -2.23
CA PRO A 5 -17.55 0.11 -1.64
C PRO A 5 -17.86 -0.24 -0.18
N THR A 6 -17.79 -1.54 0.15
CA THR A 6 -17.96 -1.99 1.53
C THR A 6 -16.68 -1.71 2.32
N ILE A 7 -16.81 -0.96 3.40
CA ILE A 7 -15.72 -0.77 4.37
C ILE A 7 -15.48 -2.11 5.07
N HIS A 8 -14.26 -2.63 4.95
CA HIS A 8 -13.83 -3.86 5.62
C HIS A 8 -13.61 -3.61 7.12
N SER A 9 -12.89 -2.53 7.44
CA SER A 9 -12.55 -2.11 8.79
C SER A 9 -12.16 -0.64 8.81
N THR A 10 -12.09 -0.06 9.99
CA THR A 10 -11.65 1.33 10.19
C THR A 10 -10.63 1.37 11.33
N PHE A 11 -9.60 2.20 11.20
CA PHE A 11 -8.67 2.53 12.28
C PHE A 11 -8.44 4.04 12.34
N SER A 12 -7.83 4.53 13.42
CA SER A 12 -7.62 5.95 13.68
C SER A 12 -6.14 6.32 13.67
N VAL A 13 -5.83 7.41 12.98
CA VAL A 13 -4.52 8.08 13.01
C VAL A 13 -4.63 9.33 13.88
N THR A 14 -3.85 9.38 14.94
CA THR A 14 -3.85 10.45 15.96
C THR A 14 -2.51 11.17 16.06
N SER A 15 -1.42 10.48 15.75
CA SER A 15 -0.05 11.02 15.72
C SER A 15 0.23 11.91 14.50
N LYS A 16 -0.71 11.95 13.54
CA LYS A 16 -0.54 12.54 12.20
C LYS A 16 0.58 11.88 11.39
N GLN A 17 0.94 10.65 11.73
CA GLN A 17 2.02 9.91 11.10
C GLN A 17 1.63 8.43 11.00
N LEU A 18 1.96 7.82 9.86
CA LEU A 18 1.72 6.41 9.60
C LEU A 18 3.07 5.70 9.40
N CYS A 19 3.33 4.71 10.25
CA CYS A 19 4.40 3.75 10.04
C CYS A 19 3.90 2.59 9.18
N PHE A 20 4.76 2.07 8.30
CA PHE A 20 4.34 1.04 7.34
C PHE A 20 5.42 0.02 7.00
N GLY A 21 5.00 -1.13 6.48
CA GLY A 21 5.89 -2.20 5.98
C GLY A 21 5.88 -3.45 6.84
N SER A 22 6.93 -4.25 6.75
CA SER A 22 7.16 -5.40 7.63
C SER A 22 7.43 -4.97 9.08
N LEU A 23 7.40 -5.92 10.02
CA LEU A 23 7.51 -5.62 11.47
C LEU A 23 8.75 -4.79 11.85
N HIS A 24 9.94 -5.19 11.39
CA HIS A 24 11.18 -4.46 11.65
C HIS A 24 11.20 -3.07 11.00
N ASN A 25 10.56 -2.90 9.85
CA ASN A 25 10.46 -1.61 9.16
C ASN A 25 9.49 -0.66 9.87
N ILE A 26 8.36 -1.15 10.37
CA ILE A 26 7.45 -0.38 11.21
C ILE A 26 8.17 0.08 12.48
N TRP A 27 8.93 -0.81 13.11
CA TRP A 27 9.73 -0.48 14.29
C TRP A 27 10.76 0.63 14.03
N LEU A 28 11.46 0.54 12.90
CA LEU A 28 12.36 1.60 12.43
C LEU A 28 11.59 2.91 12.20
N GLY A 29 10.48 2.85 11.47
CA GLY A 29 9.62 3.98 11.14
C GLY A 29 9.18 4.77 12.37
N ALA A 30 8.86 4.07 13.45
CA ALA A 30 8.48 4.70 14.73
C ALA A 30 9.60 5.58 15.32
N SER A 31 10.85 5.24 15.03
CA SER A 31 12.06 5.81 15.61
C SER A 31 12.72 6.89 14.74
N VAL A 32 12.19 7.15 13.55
CA VAL A 32 12.75 8.13 12.59
C VAL A 32 11.72 9.21 12.23
N ASP A 33 12.21 10.30 11.64
CA ASP A 33 11.35 11.36 11.14
C ASP A 33 10.54 10.90 9.92
N SER A 34 9.30 11.40 9.83
CA SER A 34 8.43 11.10 8.71
C SER A 34 8.99 11.66 7.41
N GLN A 35 8.92 10.86 6.37
CA GLN A 35 9.29 11.20 5.00
C GLN A 35 8.07 11.76 4.26
N GLY A 36 8.20 12.98 3.72
CA GLY A 36 7.24 13.51 2.75
C GLY A 36 7.46 12.91 1.35
N LEU A 37 7.00 13.60 0.31
CA LEU A 37 7.34 13.22 -1.05
C LEU A 37 8.87 13.25 -1.26
N PRO A 38 9.45 12.24 -1.93
CA PRO A 38 10.89 12.12 -2.02
C PRO A 38 11.46 13.22 -2.91
N ALA A 39 12.34 14.04 -2.34
CA ALA A 39 13.11 15.03 -3.08
C ALA A 39 14.34 14.42 -3.79
N ALA A 40 14.86 13.31 -3.26
CA ALA A 40 16.03 12.64 -3.79
C ALA A 40 15.65 11.68 -4.91
N ARG A 41 16.41 11.74 -6.01
CA ARG A 41 16.21 10.83 -7.13
C ARG A 41 16.51 9.38 -6.71
N PRO A 42 15.78 8.41 -7.30
CA PRO A 42 16.09 7.00 -7.14
C PRO A 42 17.56 6.71 -7.40
N GLN A 43 18.17 5.83 -6.61
CA GLN A 43 19.57 5.45 -6.78
C GLN A 43 19.67 4.05 -7.40
N PRO A 44 20.62 3.82 -8.32
CA PRO A 44 20.99 2.48 -8.74
C PRO A 44 21.53 1.68 -7.55
N ASN A 45 21.05 0.45 -7.36
CA ASN A 45 21.57 -0.51 -6.39
C ASN A 45 21.70 -1.88 -7.06
N GLY A 46 22.92 -2.26 -7.44
CA GLY A 46 23.15 -3.46 -8.25
C GLY A 46 22.44 -3.38 -9.60
N THR A 47 21.52 -4.31 -9.86
CA THR A 47 20.70 -4.37 -11.09
C THR A 47 19.33 -3.71 -10.94
N VAL A 48 19.03 -3.09 -9.78
CA VAL A 48 17.72 -2.51 -9.47
C VAL A 48 17.84 -1.02 -9.18
N ILE A 49 16.71 -0.32 -9.24
CA ILE A 49 16.58 1.08 -8.85
C ILE A 49 15.73 1.12 -7.58
N SER A 50 16.24 1.73 -6.51
CA SER A 50 15.57 1.81 -5.22
C SER A 50 15.59 3.23 -4.65
N HIS A 51 14.62 3.54 -3.80
CA HIS A 51 14.58 4.73 -2.97
C HIS A 51 14.90 4.40 -1.52
N ALA A 52 15.60 5.31 -0.85
CA ALA A 52 15.66 5.29 0.60
C ALA A 52 14.27 5.65 1.16
N ILE A 53 13.68 4.72 1.89
CA ILE A 53 12.36 4.86 2.52
C ILE A 53 12.53 4.84 4.03
N ASN A 54 11.88 5.79 4.72
CA ASN A 54 11.93 5.89 6.19
C ASN A 54 10.86 5.04 6.90
N TYR A 55 9.94 4.43 6.14
CA TYR A 55 8.83 3.61 6.67
C TYR A 55 7.90 4.38 7.63
N ASN A 56 7.89 5.71 7.50
CA ASN A 56 7.09 6.64 8.25
C ASN A 56 6.73 7.82 7.35
N VAL A 57 5.45 8.17 7.23
CA VAL A 57 4.95 9.28 6.38
C VAL A 57 4.02 10.18 7.20
N PRO A 58 3.95 11.49 6.90
CA PRO A 58 2.92 12.35 7.47
C PRO A 58 1.56 11.89 6.95
N ALA A 59 0.55 11.85 7.81
CA ALA A 59 -0.75 11.29 7.50
C ALA A 59 -1.89 12.16 8.04
N GLN A 60 -3.00 12.19 7.31
CA GLN A 60 -4.19 12.93 7.72
C GLN A 60 -4.73 12.36 9.03
N ASN A 61 -4.97 13.25 9.99
CA ASN A 61 -5.51 12.92 11.30
C ASN A 61 -6.98 12.52 11.21
N GLY A 62 -7.36 11.41 11.83
CA GLY A 62 -8.75 10.97 11.90
C GLY A 62 -8.93 9.50 11.55
N ALA A 63 -10.14 9.14 11.15
CA ALA A 63 -10.51 7.78 10.80
C ALA A 63 -10.07 7.44 9.38
N TRP A 64 -9.55 6.23 9.19
CA TRP A 64 -9.14 5.65 7.92
C TRP A 64 -9.90 4.37 7.66
N ASN A 65 -10.61 4.33 6.54
CA ASN A 65 -11.37 3.18 6.08
C ASN A 65 -10.49 2.27 5.23
N VAL A 66 -10.61 0.98 5.48
CA VAL A 66 -9.93 -0.09 4.75
C VAL A 66 -10.92 -0.75 3.82
N PHE A 67 -10.54 -0.93 2.57
CA PHE A 67 -11.35 -1.53 1.51
C PHE A 67 -10.60 -2.70 0.88
N GLN A 68 -11.32 -3.80 0.67
CA GLN A 68 -10.82 -4.93 -0.11
C GLN A 68 -11.09 -4.69 -1.59
N LEU A 69 -10.07 -4.88 -2.42
CA LEU A 69 -10.23 -5.05 -3.85
C LEU A 69 -10.25 -6.54 -4.15
N VAL A 70 -11.28 -6.98 -4.84
CA VAL A 70 -11.55 -8.38 -5.14
C VAL A 70 -11.55 -8.62 -6.64
N ALA A 71 -10.99 -9.74 -7.08
CA ALA A 71 -11.12 -10.17 -8.47
C ALA A 71 -12.56 -10.60 -8.76
N SER A 72 -12.97 -10.51 -10.02
CA SER A 72 -14.33 -10.91 -10.43
C SER A 72 -14.64 -12.36 -10.07
N GLU A 73 -13.70 -13.28 -10.29
CA GLU A 73 -13.74 -14.68 -9.85
C GLU A 73 -12.31 -15.25 -9.77
N PRO A 74 -11.93 -15.96 -8.67
CA PRO A 74 -12.62 -16.02 -7.38
C PRO A 74 -12.65 -14.65 -6.69
N ASN A 75 -13.62 -14.44 -5.79
CA ASN A 75 -13.83 -13.17 -5.05
C ASN A 75 -12.81 -12.97 -3.91
N ASP A 76 -11.55 -13.30 -4.19
CA ASP A 76 -10.43 -13.23 -3.26
C ASP A 76 -9.85 -11.82 -3.26
N ALA A 77 -9.29 -11.41 -2.12
CA ALA A 77 -8.62 -10.12 -2.01
C ALA A 77 -7.33 -10.13 -2.84
N VAL A 78 -7.30 -9.31 -3.89
CA VAL A 78 -6.14 -9.17 -4.80
C VAL A 78 -5.34 -7.89 -4.52
N ALA A 79 -5.97 -6.92 -3.88
CA ALA A 79 -5.37 -5.67 -3.44
C ALA A 79 -6.13 -5.09 -2.24
N TRP A 80 -5.51 -4.12 -1.59
CA TRP A 80 -6.10 -3.37 -0.49
C TRP A 80 -5.99 -1.88 -0.78
N PHE A 81 -7.06 -1.15 -0.50
CA PHE A 81 -7.06 0.30 -0.56
C PHE A 81 -7.47 0.85 0.79
N VAL A 82 -6.71 1.81 1.30
CA VAL A 82 -6.94 2.44 2.59
C VAL A 82 -7.04 3.93 2.35
N ALA A 83 -8.06 4.60 2.89
CA ALA A 83 -8.22 6.03 2.71
C ALA A 83 -8.82 6.69 3.95
N HIS A 84 -8.46 7.94 4.19
CA HIS A 84 -9.10 8.77 5.20
C HIS A 84 -10.62 8.83 4.95
N ALA A 85 -11.43 8.89 6.01
CA ALA A 85 -12.89 8.76 5.93
C ALA A 85 -13.57 9.84 5.06
N ASP A 86 -12.92 10.99 4.89
CA ASP A 86 -13.41 12.10 4.06
C ASP A 86 -13.01 11.98 2.57
N VAL A 87 -12.31 10.91 2.19
CA VAL A 87 -11.84 10.69 0.81
C VAL A 87 -12.79 9.75 0.08
N ASP A 88 -13.22 10.14 -1.12
CA ASP A 88 -13.90 9.25 -2.05
C ASP A 88 -12.91 8.18 -2.56
N PRO A 89 -13.10 6.90 -2.22
CA PRO A 89 -12.12 5.88 -2.55
C PRO A 89 -12.01 5.61 -4.05
N ARG A 90 -13.06 5.84 -4.84
CA ARG A 90 -13.01 5.66 -6.30
C ARG A 90 -12.23 6.78 -6.98
N GLN A 91 -12.52 8.03 -6.62
CA GLN A 91 -11.79 9.17 -7.21
C GLN A 91 -10.30 9.12 -6.86
N GLU A 92 -9.97 8.73 -5.64
CA GLU A 92 -8.59 8.72 -5.17
C GLU A 92 -7.78 7.57 -5.78
N ILE A 93 -8.33 6.36 -5.88
CA ILE A 93 -7.64 5.25 -6.52
C ILE A 93 -7.43 5.52 -8.03
N ASP A 94 -8.43 6.13 -8.69
CA ASP A 94 -8.32 6.52 -10.10
C ASP A 94 -7.18 7.54 -10.32
N LYS A 95 -7.08 8.56 -9.45
CA LYS A 95 -5.95 9.51 -9.45
C LYS A 95 -4.60 8.81 -9.30
N ILE A 96 -4.49 7.88 -8.34
CA ILE A 96 -3.24 7.14 -8.12
C ILE A 96 -2.86 6.34 -9.37
N LEU A 97 -3.81 5.59 -9.93
CA LEU A 97 -3.55 4.68 -11.03
C LEU A 97 -3.31 5.41 -12.36
N SER A 98 -3.84 6.62 -12.56
CA SER A 98 -3.56 7.41 -13.77
C SER A 98 -2.11 7.88 -13.86
N VAL A 99 -1.38 7.90 -12.73
CA VAL A 99 0.00 8.41 -12.65
C VAL A 99 0.99 7.29 -12.35
N SER A 100 0.59 6.29 -11.55
CA SER A 100 1.48 5.22 -11.09
C SER A 100 0.69 3.93 -10.81
N GLY A 101 0.23 3.30 -11.90
CA GLY A 101 -0.47 2.03 -11.89
C GLY A 101 0.43 0.81 -11.70
N SER A 102 -0.10 -0.36 -12.07
CA SER A 102 0.65 -1.61 -12.06
C SER A 102 1.72 -1.61 -13.14
N PRO A 103 3.01 -1.87 -12.83
CA PRO A 103 4.08 -1.94 -13.84
C PRO A 103 3.85 -2.93 -14.98
N TYR A 104 2.87 -3.82 -14.83
CA TYR A 104 2.53 -4.87 -15.79
C TYR A 104 1.28 -4.53 -16.62
N GLU A 105 0.64 -3.40 -16.38
CA GLU A 105 -0.48 -2.91 -17.18
C GLU A 105 -0.04 -1.86 -18.21
N PRO A 106 -0.71 -1.76 -19.36
CA PRO A 106 -0.42 -0.70 -20.33
C PRO A 106 -0.71 0.68 -19.76
N ASP A 107 0.07 1.68 -20.17
CA ASP A 107 -0.08 3.09 -19.76
C ASP A 107 -0.02 3.30 -18.24
N HIS A 108 0.71 2.45 -17.52
CA HIS A 108 0.84 2.44 -16.04
C HIS A 108 1.52 3.68 -15.42
N GLY A 109 1.86 4.69 -16.20
CA GLY A 109 2.60 5.87 -15.74
C GLY A 109 3.99 5.51 -15.16
N SER A 110 4.38 6.14 -14.05
CA SER A 110 5.71 5.94 -13.46
C SER A 110 5.74 4.79 -12.46
N THR A 111 6.82 3.99 -12.48
CA THR A 111 7.09 2.93 -11.49
C THR A 111 8.11 3.36 -10.44
N VAL A 112 8.57 4.60 -10.52
CA VAL A 112 9.56 5.21 -9.61
C VAL A 112 9.09 6.59 -9.20
N ASN A 113 9.56 7.09 -8.06
CA ASN A 113 9.33 8.48 -7.71
C ASN A 113 10.06 9.41 -8.70
N ASN A 114 9.30 10.33 -9.29
CA ASN A 114 9.82 11.32 -10.22
C ASN A 114 9.01 12.62 -10.11
N GLU A 115 9.26 13.56 -11.03
CA GLU A 115 8.57 14.83 -11.05
C GLU A 115 7.05 14.68 -11.26
N ALA A 116 6.62 13.77 -12.14
CA ALA A 116 5.19 13.54 -12.41
C ALA A 116 4.45 12.96 -11.18
N THR A 117 5.04 11.98 -10.50
CA THR A 117 4.44 11.44 -9.26
C THR A 117 4.43 12.48 -8.16
N SER A 118 5.50 13.28 -8.04
CA SER A 118 5.58 14.36 -7.05
C SER A 118 4.56 15.48 -7.30
N GLN A 119 4.34 15.87 -8.55
CA GLN A 119 3.33 16.87 -8.94
C GLN A 119 1.90 16.44 -8.61
N GLU A 120 1.62 15.14 -8.64
CA GLU A 120 0.30 14.58 -8.33
C GLU A 120 0.17 14.12 -6.86
N GLY A 121 1.20 14.34 -6.06
CA GLY A 121 1.19 13.96 -4.65
C GLY A 121 1.27 12.46 -4.41
N ILE A 122 1.98 11.72 -5.25
CA ILE A 122 2.08 10.26 -5.19
C ILE A 122 3.50 9.84 -4.78
N LEU A 123 3.58 9.15 -3.64
CA LEU A 123 4.79 8.43 -3.22
C LEU A 123 4.68 6.98 -3.66
N VAL A 124 5.61 6.57 -4.50
CA VAL A 124 5.74 5.24 -5.09
C VAL A 124 6.67 4.39 -4.23
N ILE A 125 6.14 3.29 -3.71
CA ILE A 125 6.89 2.21 -3.07
C ILE A 125 6.95 1.03 -4.05
N ASN A 126 8.14 0.81 -4.62
CA ASN A 126 8.38 -0.29 -5.56
C ASN A 126 8.72 -1.58 -4.79
N ARG A 127 8.70 -2.73 -5.47
CA ARG A 127 8.98 -4.05 -4.89
C ARG A 127 10.33 -4.13 -4.16
N TYR A 128 11.28 -3.27 -4.54
CA TYR A 128 12.62 -3.20 -3.97
C TYR A 128 12.73 -2.22 -2.79
N ASP A 129 11.73 -1.37 -2.61
CA ASP A 129 11.70 -0.32 -1.60
C ASP A 129 11.08 -0.80 -0.27
N TRP A 130 10.51 -2.01 -0.24
CA TRP A 130 9.86 -2.62 0.93
C TRP A 130 10.80 -3.05 2.07
N GLY A 131 12.10 -2.84 1.90
CA GLY A 131 13.07 -3.17 2.94
C GLY A 131 13.64 -4.57 2.87
N TYR A 132 13.50 -5.29 1.75
CA TYR A 132 14.30 -6.51 1.50
C TYR A 132 15.80 -6.27 1.71
N TYR A 133 16.27 -5.06 1.44
CA TYR A 133 17.67 -4.64 1.66
C TYR A 133 17.90 -3.95 3.01
N ASN A 134 16.85 -3.65 3.77
CA ASN A 134 16.94 -3.05 5.09
C ASN A 134 16.96 -4.14 6.16
N THR A 135 18.14 -4.41 6.71
CA THR A 135 18.31 -5.40 7.78
C THR A 135 18.35 -4.78 9.17
N GLN A 136 18.10 -3.46 9.29
CA GLN A 136 18.09 -2.78 10.57
C GLN A 136 16.94 -3.32 11.43
N PHE A 137 17.26 -3.70 12.68
CA PHE A 137 16.36 -4.40 13.60
C PHE A 137 15.85 -5.77 13.14
N PHE A 138 16.22 -6.27 11.96
CA PHE A 138 15.77 -7.58 11.49
C PHE A 138 16.19 -8.71 12.43
N GLY A 139 17.42 -8.68 12.95
CA GLY A 139 17.89 -9.68 13.92
C GLY A 139 17.20 -9.62 15.30
N GLU A 140 16.60 -8.49 15.65
CA GLU A 140 15.94 -8.27 16.95
C GLU A 140 14.43 -8.51 16.88
N ILE A 141 13.79 -8.00 15.83
CA ILE A 141 12.33 -8.01 15.64
C ILE A 141 11.89 -9.14 14.71
N GLY A 142 12.69 -9.44 13.68
CA GLY A 142 12.37 -10.44 12.66
C GLY A 142 11.15 -10.09 11.80
N GLU A 143 10.57 -11.12 11.19
CA GLU A 143 9.34 -11.04 10.40
C GLU A 143 8.12 -11.64 11.13
N GLY A 144 8.33 -12.19 12.32
CA GLY A 144 7.31 -12.92 13.10
C GLY A 144 7.17 -14.38 12.68
N GLN A 145 6.03 -14.99 12.99
CA GLN A 145 5.70 -16.36 12.58
C GLN A 145 5.48 -16.47 11.06
N GLU A 146 5.73 -17.65 10.49
CA GLU A 146 5.52 -17.94 9.06
C GLU A 146 4.19 -18.67 8.83
N GLU A 147 3.59 -18.53 7.64
CA GLU A 147 2.41 -19.32 7.23
C GLU A 147 2.73 -20.80 6.93
N GLY A 148 4.01 -21.14 6.87
CA GLY A 148 4.49 -22.47 6.46
C GLY A 148 4.32 -22.70 4.96
N ASP A 149 4.27 -23.97 4.56
CA ASP A 149 4.29 -24.39 3.15
C ASP A 149 3.11 -23.88 2.31
N HIS A 150 2.04 -23.39 2.95
CA HIS A 150 0.87 -22.89 2.24
C HIS A 150 1.15 -21.54 1.55
N ASP A 151 1.85 -20.62 2.23
CA ASP A 151 2.26 -19.34 1.66
C ASP A 151 3.63 -18.93 2.20
N VAL A 152 4.67 -19.46 1.57
CA VAL A 152 6.07 -19.19 1.96
C VAL A 152 6.48 -17.73 1.78
N LEU A 153 5.69 -16.94 1.05
CA LEU A 153 5.93 -15.51 0.81
C LEU A 153 5.05 -14.61 1.69
N ALA A 154 4.33 -15.16 2.66
CA ALA A 154 3.36 -14.42 3.46
C ALA A 154 3.92 -13.15 4.14
N ASN A 155 5.18 -13.19 4.61
CA ASN A 155 5.84 -12.02 5.20
C ASN A 155 6.26 -10.96 4.17
N SER A 156 6.37 -11.34 2.90
CA SER A 156 6.71 -10.45 1.77
C SER A 156 5.49 -9.94 1.01
N ASN A 157 4.35 -10.65 1.09
CA ASN A 157 3.09 -10.28 0.45
C ASN A 157 2.08 -9.61 1.41
N SER A 158 2.57 -9.21 2.57
CA SER A 158 1.81 -8.47 3.57
C SER A 158 2.60 -7.32 4.19
N LEU A 159 1.89 -6.37 4.78
CA LEU A 159 2.47 -5.27 5.52
C LEU A 159 1.50 -4.73 6.56
N GLY A 160 2.03 -4.02 7.54
CA GLY A 160 1.22 -3.23 8.46
C GLY A 160 1.16 -1.76 8.03
N LEU A 161 0.04 -1.11 8.34
CA LEU A 161 -0.10 0.33 8.46
C LEU A 161 -0.54 0.63 9.88
N VAL A 162 0.16 1.52 10.56
CA VAL A 162 -0.11 1.78 11.98
C VAL A 162 0.19 3.24 12.34
N ASP A 163 -0.64 3.81 13.20
CA ASP A 163 -0.35 5.09 13.82
C ASP A 163 1.01 5.03 14.55
N ARG A 164 1.84 6.04 14.34
CA ARG A 164 3.20 6.05 14.90
C ARG A 164 3.23 5.85 16.41
N SER A 165 2.26 6.39 17.15
CA SER A 165 2.25 6.32 18.62
C SER A 165 2.04 4.89 19.15
N GLU A 166 1.44 4.02 18.35
CA GLU A 166 1.12 2.63 18.69
C GLU A 166 2.03 1.61 17.98
N ALA A 167 2.90 2.08 17.09
CA ALA A 167 3.65 1.25 16.15
C ALA A 167 4.46 0.13 16.82
N GLN A 168 5.22 0.44 17.87
CA GLN A 168 6.06 -0.56 18.55
C GLN A 168 5.25 -1.59 19.35
N GLU A 169 4.12 -1.18 19.94
CA GLU A 169 3.24 -2.09 20.65
C GLU A 169 2.57 -3.07 19.67
N MET A 170 2.03 -2.54 18.58
CA MET A 170 1.42 -3.33 17.51
C MET A 170 2.42 -4.31 16.88
N VAL A 171 3.68 -3.90 16.66
CA VAL A 171 4.73 -4.80 16.16
C VAL A 171 4.95 -6.00 17.09
N ARG A 172 4.99 -5.80 18.40
CA ARG A 172 5.13 -6.91 19.37
C ARG A 172 3.94 -7.86 19.30
N GLN A 173 2.72 -7.32 19.26
CA GLN A 173 1.50 -8.13 19.19
C GLN A 173 1.40 -8.93 17.88
N TRP A 174 1.77 -8.33 16.75
CA TRP A 174 1.77 -8.98 15.45
C TRP A 174 2.91 -9.99 15.27
N GLY A 175 4.06 -9.78 15.93
CA GLY A 175 5.21 -10.69 15.88
C GLY A 175 4.93 -12.08 16.42
N GLU A 176 3.97 -12.21 17.34
CA GLU A 176 3.53 -13.50 17.90
C GLU A 176 2.57 -14.27 16.98
N LYS A 177 2.16 -13.68 15.85
CA LYS A 177 1.13 -14.22 14.95
C LYS A 177 1.64 -14.37 13.53
N ARG A 178 1.05 -15.33 12.82
CA ARG A 178 1.27 -15.48 11.37
C ARG A 178 0.61 -14.33 10.61
N PRO A 179 1.10 -13.93 9.42
CA PRO A 179 0.54 -12.84 8.63
C PRO A 179 -0.99 -12.88 8.47
N SER A 180 -1.59 -14.04 8.22
CA SER A 180 -3.04 -14.19 8.08
C SER A 180 -3.84 -14.01 9.38
N GLU A 181 -3.17 -14.10 10.53
CA GLU A 181 -3.76 -14.03 11.86
C GLU A 181 -3.56 -12.66 12.53
N ARG A 182 -2.78 -11.77 11.90
CA ARG A 182 -2.55 -10.40 12.37
C ARG A 182 -3.83 -9.59 12.21
N ALA A 183 -4.57 -9.44 13.31
CA ALA A 183 -5.83 -8.72 13.34
C ALA A 183 -5.65 -7.20 13.18
N SER A 184 -6.70 -6.55 12.70
CA SER A 184 -6.86 -5.09 12.78
C SER A 184 -6.97 -4.64 14.24
N SER A 185 -6.60 -3.38 14.50
CA SER A 185 -6.82 -2.69 15.76
C SER A 185 -7.39 -1.30 15.52
N ASP A 186 -7.70 -0.58 16.59
CA ASP A 186 -8.17 0.80 16.53
C ASP A 186 -7.12 1.77 15.97
N HIS A 187 -5.86 1.36 15.88
CA HIS A 187 -4.72 2.21 15.49
C HIS A 187 -3.89 1.64 14.35
N GLY A 188 -4.28 0.50 13.78
CA GLY A 188 -3.55 -0.08 12.67
C GLY A 188 -4.24 -1.26 12.02
N ILE A 189 -3.74 -1.62 10.85
CA ILE A 189 -4.24 -2.71 10.03
C ILE A 189 -3.06 -3.51 9.48
N TRP A 190 -3.21 -4.83 9.45
CA TRP A 190 -2.33 -5.71 8.69
C TRP A 190 -3.02 -6.07 7.37
N LEU A 191 -2.37 -5.75 6.25
CA LEU A 191 -2.84 -6.00 4.90
C LEU A 191 -2.10 -7.21 4.36
N TYR A 192 -2.83 -8.27 4.04
CA TYR A 192 -2.29 -9.53 3.53
C TYR A 192 -2.96 -9.89 2.21
N ILE A 193 -2.14 -10.21 1.19
CA ILE A 193 -2.60 -10.67 -0.12
C ILE A 193 -2.05 -12.09 -0.30
N PRO A 194 -2.86 -13.14 -0.05
CA PRO A 194 -2.41 -14.52 -0.13
C PRO A 194 -1.79 -14.85 -1.48
N HIS A 195 -0.63 -15.50 -1.46
CA HIS A 195 0.14 -15.89 -2.64
C HIS A 195 0.52 -14.72 -3.57
N GLY A 196 0.44 -13.49 -3.06
CA GLY A 196 0.88 -12.30 -3.79
C GLY A 196 2.39 -12.36 -4.04
N GLU A 197 2.81 -11.92 -5.22
CA GLU A 197 4.22 -11.77 -5.56
C GLU A 197 4.48 -10.37 -6.09
N TYR A 198 5.69 -9.88 -5.84
CA TYR A 198 6.15 -8.56 -6.25
C TYR A 198 5.18 -7.46 -5.83
N MET A 199 5.24 -7.09 -4.56
CA MET A 199 4.29 -6.14 -3.99
C MET A 199 4.64 -4.70 -4.36
N PHE A 200 3.61 -3.86 -4.42
CA PHE A 200 3.70 -2.44 -4.75
C PHE A 200 2.80 -1.63 -3.84
N GLY A 201 3.25 -0.42 -3.52
CA GLY A 201 2.57 0.51 -2.62
C GLY A 201 2.50 1.88 -3.24
N ARG A 202 1.37 2.58 -3.10
CA ARG A 202 1.22 3.97 -3.54
C ARG A 202 0.54 4.75 -2.44
N PHE A 203 1.22 5.74 -1.88
CA PHE A 203 0.58 6.72 -1.02
C PHE A 203 0.07 7.89 -1.86
N GLY A 204 -1.20 8.24 -1.71
CA GLY A 204 -1.76 9.49 -2.21
C GLY A 204 -1.72 10.56 -1.11
N PHE A 205 -1.19 11.73 -1.45
CA PHE A 205 -1.16 12.91 -0.59
C PHE A 205 -2.33 13.84 -0.88
N ASP A 206 -2.67 14.66 0.12
CA ASP A 206 -3.54 15.82 -0.06
C ASP A 206 -3.05 16.76 -1.16
N ASP A 207 -3.91 17.67 -1.61
CA ASP A 207 -3.60 18.58 -2.72
C ASP A 207 -2.48 19.58 -2.38
N GLY A 208 -2.15 19.74 -1.09
CA GLY A 208 -1.01 20.53 -0.62
C GLY A 208 0.29 19.74 -0.51
N HIS A 209 0.25 18.43 -0.79
CA HIS A 209 1.35 17.48 -0.63
C HIS A 209 1.91 17.40 0.80
N THR A 210 1.07 17.67 1.81
CA THR A 210 1.53 17.79 3.21
C THR A 210 1.32 16.53 4.03
N ALA A 211 0.24 15.79 3.79
CA ALA A 211 -0.07 14.55 4.47
C ALA A 211 -0.65 13.53 3.50
N THR A 212 -0.31 12.25 3.69
CA THR A 212 -1.01 11.17 3.00
C THR A 212 -2.46 11.08 3.48
N ARG A 213 -3.37 10.81 2.55
CA ARG A 213 -4.80 10.56 2.81
C ARG A 213 -5.26 9.21 2.27
N SER A 214 -4.38 8.48 1.59
CA SER A 214 -4.70 7.20 0.97
C SER A 214 -3.48 6.33 0.73
N PHE A 215 -3.69 5.02 0.68
CA PHE A 215 -2.67 4.04 0.38
C PHE A 215 -3.26 2.86 -0.40
N LEU A 216 -2.64 2.53 -1.53
CA LEU A 216 -2.96 1.37 -2.35
C LEU A 216 -1.84 0.32 -2.23
N PHE A 217 -2.21 -0.91 -1.86
CA PHE A 217 -1.33 -2.07 -1.76
C PHE A 217 -1.78 -3.17 -2.71
N PHE A 218 -0.88 -3.63 -3.58
CA PHE A 218 -1.22 -4.58 -4.63
C PHE A 218 -0.01 -5.41 -5.07
N SER A 219 -0.26 -6.46 -5.83
CA SER A 219 0.79 -7.36 -6.37
C SER A 219 0.99 -7.17 -7.87
N ALA A 220 2.04 -7.76 -8.44
CA ALA A 220 2.23 -7.81 -9.90
C ALA A 220 1.05 -8.43 -10.65
N ASN A 221 0.30 -9.30 -9.98
CA ASN A 221 -0.81 -10.05 -10.57
C ASN A 221 -2.16 -9.31 -10.44
N THR A 222 -2.16 -8.10 -9.88
CA THR A 222 -3.38 -7.31 -9.77
C THR A 222 -3.75 -6.71 -11.12
N GLU A 223 -4.85 -7.17 -11.71
CA GLU A 223 -5.46 -6.62 -12.92
C GLU A 223 -6.59 -5.66 -12.52
N PHE A 224 -6.35 -4.34 -12.55
CA PHE A 224 -7.34 -3.34 -12.11
C PHE A 224 -8.56 -3.27 -13.02
N THR A 225 -8.45 -3.78 -14.25
CA THR A 225 -9.58 -3.96 -15.17
C THR A 225 -10.49 -5.13 -14.82
N ARG A 226 -10.11 -5.98 -13.86
CA ARG A 226 -10.88 -7.13 -13.36
C ARG A 226 -11.07 -7.13 -11.84
N ALA A 227 -10.37 -6.25 -11.14
CA ALA A 227 -10.57 -5.97 -9.73
C ALA A 227 -11.70 -4.95 -9.54
N SER A 228 -12.44 -5.09 -8.45
CA SER A 228 -13.47 -4.14 -8.02
C SER A 228 -13.40 -3.96 -6.51
N PHE A 229 -13.95 -2.87 -5.98
CA PHE A 229 -14.17 -2.78 -4.55
C PHE A 229 -15.18 -3.86 -4.13
N LYS A 230 -14.92 -4.53 -3.01
CA LYS A 230 -15.87 -5.51 -2.46
C LYS A 230 -17.22 -4.84 -2.20
N GLY A 231 -18.29 -5.46 -2.70
CA GLY A 231 -19.66 -4.93 -2.63
C GLY A 231 -20.05 -4.03 -3.80
N ASP A 232 -19.06 -3.62 -4.61
CA ASP A 232 -19.27 -2.87 -5.84
C ASP A 232 -19.28 -3.81 -7.06
N LYS A 233 -19.91 -3.38 -8.15
CA LYS A 233 -20.00 -4.13 -9.42
C LYS A 233 -19.11 -3.57 -10.52
N GLU A 234 -18.70 -2.33 -10.39
CA GLU A 234 -17.83 -1.69 -11.37
C GLU A 234 -16.38 -2.02 -11.04
N THR A 235 -15.61 -2.35 -12.07
CA THR A 235 -14.18 -2.57 -11.92
C THR A 235 -13.48 -1.25 -11.58
N ILE A 236 -12.25 -1.33 -11.07
CA ILE A 236 -11.45 -0.14 -10.75
C ILE A 236 -11.13 0.62 -12.04
N GLN A 237 -10.64 -0.09 -13.05
CA GLN A 237 -10.42 0.48 -14.37
C GLN A 237 -11.34 -0.16 -15.40
N LYS A 238 -11.67 0.61 -16.45
CA LYS A 238 -12.36 0.08 -17.62
C LYS A 238 -11.35 -0.65 -18.49
N TYR A 239 -11.71 -1.85 -18.94
CA TYR A 239 -10.96 -2.51 -19.98
C TYR A 239 -11.01 -1.67 -21.26
N MET A 240 -9.85 -1.46 -21.88
CA MET A 240 -9.72 -0.78 -23.16
C MET A 240 -8.95 -1.69 -24.12
N THR A 241 -9.51 -1.87 -25.31
CA THR A 241 -8.84 -2.55 -26.43
C THR A 241 -7.64 -1.72 -26.91
N PRO A 242 -6.65 -2.36 -27.59
CA PRO A 242 -5.54 -1.63 -28.19
C PRO A 242 -5.98 -0.52 -29.17
N GLN A 243 -7.10 -0.71 -29.88
CA GLN A 243 -7.64 0.30 -30.78
C GLN A 243 -8.21 1.50 -30.02
N GLU A 244 -9.04 1.28 -29.00
CA GLU A 244 -9.59 2.37 -28.18
C GLU A 244 -8.48 3.19 -27.51
N ARG A 245 -7.39 2.54 -27.07
CA ARG A 245 -6.22 3.24 -26.53
C ARG A 245 -5.48 4.07 -27.57
N PHE A 246 -5.39 3.59 -28.81
CA PHE A 246 -4.77 4.33 -29.89
C PHE A 246 -5.57 5.58 -30.25
N GLU A 247 -6.90 5.49 -30.23
CA GLU A 247 -7.80 6.60 -30.58
C GLU A 247 -7.86 7.71 -29.51
N LEU A 248 -7.41 7.44 -28.28
CA LEU A 248 -7.33 8.42 -27.18
C LEU A 248 -6.01 9.23 -27.14
N LYS A 249 -4.97 8.78 -27.86
CA LYS A 249 -3.64 9.44 -27.90
C LYS A 249 -3.57 10.46 -29.02
#